data_AF-A0A136I0A3-F1
#
_entry.id   AF-A0A136I0A3-F1
#
_cell.length_a   1.000
_cell.length_b   1.000
_cell.length_c   1.000
_cell.angle_alpha   90.00
_cell.angle_beta   90.00
_cell.angle_gamma   90.00
#
_symmetry.space_group_name_H-M   'P 1'
#
loop_
_entity.id
_entity.type
_entity.pdbx_description
1 polymer ?
#
loop_
_entity_poly.entity_id
_entity_poly.type
_entity_poly.pdbx_seq_one_letter_code
_entity_poly.pdbx_strand_id
1 'polypeptide(L)'
;MKKHQSAALKILKDTLSFQTYKRSLAVSAACIGLGLGLSAHANAYHEDNSTPQTSDQAQMNTKPTLTTLTNYQENAPYMFSSGLPDASHLSLLKEKGVTHVVDLIPGDRTSEILTTSKLGLDYFNVPVDWEGPTLANFLNYAAFMQTVDIKEDKVLTHCKLNWRGAAFTYLYRINVLGENEQAAQKDLMAIWHPNPTWFAFMNEVIAHYNELNGKEVAMSFEAAAPENH
;
A
#
# COMPACT_ATOMS: atom_id res chain seq x y z
N MET A 1 13.84 -22.72 44.50
CA MET A 1 12.82 -21.63 44.53
C MET A 1 11.91 -21.82 43.32
N LYS A 2 10.59 -21.82 43.54
CA LYS A 2 9.57 -22.28 42.60
C LYS A 2 9.30 -21.25 41.49
N LYS A 3 9.07 -21.77 40.28
CA LYS A 3 8.65 -21.06 39.05
C LYS A 3 7.30 -20.36 39.26
N HIS A 4 7.23 -19.08 38.95
CA HIS A 4 5.96 -18.37 38.68
C HIS A 4 5.79 -18.22 37.18
N GLN A 5 5.26 -19.27 36.53
CA GLN A 5 4.57 -19.16 35.24
C GLN A 5 3.17 -19.73 35.48
N SER A 6 2.18 -18.88 35.74
CA SER A 6 0.78 -19.33 35.73
C SER A 6 -0.18 -18.15 35.78
N ALA A 7 -0.86 -17.89 34.65
CA ALA A 7 -2.26 -17.45 34.55
C ALA A 7 -2.58 -17.08 33.09
N ALA A 8 -1.75 -16.27 32.44
CA ALA A 8 -2.03 -15.76 31.10
C ALA A 8 -1.91 -16.81 29.97
N LEU A 9 -0.98 -17.77 30.10
CA LEU A 9 -0.72 -18.79 29.07
C LEU A 9 -1.78 -19.91 29.01
N LYS A 10 -2.71 -19.96 29.98
CA LYS A 10 -3.75 -20.98 30.06
C LYS A 10 -5.08 -20.54 29.43
N ILE A 11 -5.29 -19.22 29.28
CA ILE A 11 -6.53 -18.65 28.74
C ILE A 11 -6.51 -18.58 27.20
N LEU A 12 -5.33 -18.62 26.58
CA LEU A 12 -5.17 -18.55 25.12
C LEU A 12 -5.32 -19.90 24.37
N LYS A 13 -5.38 -21.04 25.08
CA LYS A 13 -5.45 -22.36 24.45
C LYS A 13 -6.87 -22.93 24.27
N ASP A 14 -7.87 -22.33 24.92
CA ASP A 14 -9.22 -22.91 24.97
C ASP A 14 -10.24 -22.27 24.00
N THR A 15 -9.84 -21.34 23.12
CA THR A 15 -10.79 -20.60 22.27
C THR A 15 -10.45 -20.51 20.78
N LEU A 16 -9.71 -21.46 20.20
CA LEU A 16 -9.52 -21.51 18.75
C LEU A 16 -9.66 -22.94 18.21
N SER A 17 -10.89 -23.45 18.27
CA SER A 17 -11.36 -24.57 17.44
C SER A 17 -12.05 -23.97 16.21
N PHE A 18 -11.29 -23.68 15.15
CA PHE A 18 -11.87 -23.34 13.84
C PHE A 18 -12.04 -24.61 13.00
N GLN A 19 -13.30 -25.03 12.87
CA GLN A 19 -13.73 -26.07 11.95
C GLN A 19 -13.53 -25.60 10.50
N THR A 20 -12.74 -26.34 9.74
CA THR A 20 -12.58 -26.16 8.29
C THR A 20 -13.84 -26.65 7.56
N TYR A 21 -14.57 -25.74 6.91
CA TYR A 21 -15.71 -26.10 6.06
C TYR A 21 -15.28 -26.13 4.59
N LYS A 22 -15.12 -27.34 4.04
CA LYS A 22 -14.94 -27.57 2.58
C LYS A 22 -16.28 -27.33 1.88
N ARG A 23 -16.32 -26.44 0.88
CA ARG A 23 -17.39 -26.41 -0.14
C ARG A 23 -16.79 -26.65 -1.52
N SER A 24 -17.07 -27.82 -2.06
CA SER A 24 -16.90 -28.16 -3.47
C SER A 24 -18.08 -27.56 -4.25
N LEU A 25 -17.79 -26.83 -5.33
CA LEU A 25 -18.80 -26.51 -6.34
C LEU A 25 -18.23 -26.85 -7.72
N ALA A 26 -18.79 -27.89 -8.31
CA ALA A 26 -18.72 -28.14 -9.75
C ALA A 26 -19.98 -27.55 -10.38
N VAL A 27 -19.90 -27.06 -11.63
CA VAL A 27 -20.70 -27.55 -12.78
C VAL A 27 -20.61 -26.59 -13.99
N SER A 28 -20.34 -27.24 -15.13
CA SER A 28 -20.67 -27.00 -16.54
C SER A 28 -20.29 -25.72 -17.29
N ALA A 29 -19.45 -25.97 -18.31
CA ALA A 29 -19.39 -25.27 -19.57
C ALA A 29 -20.65 -25.52 -20.43
N ALA A 30 -21.08 -24.49 -21.16
CA ALA A 30 -21.98 -24.62 -22.30
C ALA A 30 -21.37 -23.90 -23.50
N CYS A 31 -20.94 -24.68 -24.49
CA CYS A 31 -20.59 -24.24 -25.83
C CYS A 31 -21.87 -24.04 -26.64
N ILE A 32 -22.04 -22.89 -27.30
CA ILE A 32 -22.87 -22.79 -28.51
C ILE A 32 -22.09 -21.94 -29.51
N GLY A 33 -21.81 -22.54 -30.66
CA GLY A 33 -21.10 -21.91 -31.76
C GLY A 33 -22.02 -21.48 -32.91
N LEU A 34 -21.35 -20.80 -33.85
CA LEU A 34 -21.59 -20.68 -35.29
C LEU A 34 -22.73 -19.77 -35.79
N GLY A 35 -22.32 -18.81 -36.63
CA GLY A 35 -23.18 -18.06 -37.53
C GLY A 35 -22.37 -17.11 -38.42
N LEU A 36 -21.84 -17.63 -39.53
CA LEU A 36 -21.19 -16.90 -40.62
C LEU A 36 -22.19 -16.04 -41.41
N GLY A 37 -21.75 -14.90 -41.95
CA GLY A 37 -22.51 -14.13 -42.95
C GLY A 37 -21.68 -13.01 -43.58
N LEU A 38 -21.40 -13.13 -44.87
CA LEU A 38 -20.49 -12.33 -45.70
C LEU A 38 -21.07 -11.00 -46.24
N SER A 39 -20.15 -10.05 -46.46
CA SER A 39 -20.00 -9.10 -47.61
C SER A 39 -21.15 -8.09 -47.93
N ALA A 40 -20.98 -6.94 -48.59
CA ALA A 40 -19.92 -6.33 -49.39
C ALA A 40 -20.21 -4.81 -49.64
N HIS A 41 -19.14 -4.00 -49.71
CA HIS A 41 -18.83 -2.82 -50.58
C HIS A 41 -19.87 -1.70 -50.88
N ALA A 42 -19.49 -0.43 -50.68
CA ALA A 42 -18.89 0.45 -51.72
C ALA A 42 -18.90 1.97 -51.35
N ASN A 43 -17.75 2.64 -51.58
CA ASN A 43 -17.48 3.97 -52.18
C ASN A 43 -18.39 5.20 -51.89
N ALA A 44 -17.93 6.46 -51.84
CA ALA A 44 -16.64 7.14 -52.07
C ALA A 44 -16.80 8.64 -51.68
N TYR A 45 -15.66 9.36 -51.75
CA TYR A 45 -15.45 10.79 -52.08
C TYR A 45 -14.71 11.64 -51.02
N HIS A 46 -13.55 12.08 -51.49
CA HIS A 46 -12.57 13.05 -50.98
C HIS A 46 -13.16 14.45 -50.76
N GLU A 47 -12.61 15.20 -49.81
CA GLU A 47 -11.94 16.48 -50.15
C GLU A 47 -10.92 16.91 -49.10
N ASP A 48 -9.97 17.69 -49.59
CA ASP A 48 -8.62 17.98 -49.12
C ASP A 48 -8.58 19.20 -48.18
N ASN A 49 -7.69 19.19 -47.17
CA ASN A 49 -7.01 20.42 -46.76
C ASN A 49 -5.66 20.09 -46.10
N SER A 50 -4.59 20.50 -46.79
CA SER A 50 -3.19 20.55 -46.33
C SER A 50 -3.07 21.49 -45.11
N THR A 51 -2.23 21.31 -44.08
CA THR A 51 -0.75 21.33 -44.04
C THR A 51 -0.30 21.10 -42.56
N PRO A 52 1.00 21.05 -42.16
CA PRO A 52 1.63 19.89 -41.52
C PRO A 52 1.93 20.08 -40.01
N GLN A 53 1.77 19.02 -39.22
CA GLN A 53 2.44 18.90 -37.91
C GLN A 53 3.19 17.58 -37.87
N THR A 54 4.46 17.66 -38.26
CA THR A 54 5.50 16.68 -37.99
C THR A 54 5.69 16.52 -36.48
N SER A 55 5.58 15.27 -36.03
CA SER A 55 6.40 14.59 -35.01
C SER A 55 6.67 15.32 -33.68
N ASP A 56 6.04 14.86 -32.59
CA ASP A 56 6.74 14.12 -31.53
C ASP A 56 5.80 13.77 -30.37
N GLN A 57 5.18 12.60 -30.44
CA GLN A 57 4.93 11.75 -29.27
C GLN A 57 4.89 10.31 -29.79
N ALA A 58 6.07 9.73 -29.97
CA ALA A 58 6.18 8.29 -29.89
C ALA A 58 5.63 7.89 -28.52
N GLN A 59 4.41 7.38 -28.50
CA GLN A 59 3.82 6.72 -27.35
C GLN A 59 4.70 5.49 -27.09
N MET A 60 5.72 5.70 -26.27
CA MET A 60 6.66 4.67 -25.89
C MET A 60 5.87 3.67 -25.06
N ASN A 61 5.44 2.58 -25.71
CA ASN A 61 4.93 1.36 -25.11
C ASN A 61 6.04 0.72 -24.25
N THR A 62 6.46 1.43 -23.20
CA THR A 62 7.49 0.96 -22.29
C THR A 62 6.83 0.02 -21.31
N LYS A 63 7.35 -1.21 -21.27
CA LYS A 63 6.95 -2.21 -20.28
C LYS A 63 7.08 -1.59 -18.88
N PRO A 64 6.07 -1.71 -18.00
CA PRO A 64 6.15 -1.18 -16.64
C PRO A 64 7.39 -1.69 -15.91
N THR A 65 8.00 -0.81 -15.10
CA THR A 65 9.13 -1.15 -14.22
C THR A 65 8.89 -0.55 -12.84
N LEU A 66 9.66 -0.91 -11.81
CA LEU A 66 9.47 -0.28 -10.49
C LEU A 66 9.79 1.22 -10.49
N THR A 67 10.51 1.75 -11.49
CA THR A 67 10.75 3.20 -11.59
C THR A 67 9.53 3.97 -12.07
N THR A 68 8.56 3.29 -12.70
CA THR A 68 7.27 3.90 -13.08
C THR A 68 6.25 3.86 -11.94
N LEU A 69 6.54 3.13 -10.86
CA LEU A 69 5.70 3.12 -9.66
C LEU A 69 5.86 4.45 -8.91
N THR A 70 4.79 5.22 -8.86
CA THR A 70 4.78 6.56 -8.26
C THR A 70 5.36 6.55 -6.85
N ASN A 71 6.34 7.42 -6.60
CA ASN A 71 6.92 7.65 -5.26
C ASN A 71 7.38 6.37 -4.55
N TYR A 72 7.85 5.37 -5.30
CA TYR A 72 8.36 4.13 -4.73
C TYR A 72 9.65 4.34 -3.93
N GLN A 73 9.71 3.79 -2.72
CA GLN A 73 10.88 3.81 -1.85
C GLN A 73 11.13 2.42 -1.24
N GLU A 74 12.42 2.09 -1.09
CA GLU A 74 12.89 0.97 -0.27
C GLU A 74 13.36 1.57 1.07
N ASN A 75 12.44 1.68 2.03
CA ASN A 75 12.66 2.41 3.27
C ASN A 75 13.56 1.65 4.27
N ALA A 76 13.48 0.31 4.25
CA ALA A 76 14.32 -0.60 5.03
C ALA A 76 14.37 -1.97 4.31
N PRO A 77 15.23 -2.93 4.74
CA PRO A 77 15.35 -4.23 4.05
C PRO A 77 14.03 -4.99 3.82
N TYR A 78 13.05 -4.81 4.71
CA TYR A 78 11.73 -5.45 4.64
C TYR A 78 10.56 -4.45 4.45
N MET A 79 10.84 -3.15 4.36
CA MET A 79 9.81 -2.10 4.28
C MET A 79 9.92 -1.32 2.99
N PHE A 80 8.83 -1.30 2.22
CA PHE A 80 8.68 -0.57 0.98
C PHE A 80 7.47 0.34 1.08
N SER A 81 7.49 1.47 0.38
CA SER A 81 6.32 2.32 0.26
C SER A 81 6.14 2.87 -1.14
N SER A 82 4.90 3.17 -1.55
CA SER A 82 4.60 3.72 -2.88
C SER A 82 3.24 4.40 -2.99
N GLY A 83 3.02 5.04 -4.14
CA GLY A 83 1.69 5.32 -4.68
C GLY A 83 0.99 4.05 -5.15
N LEU A 84 -0.12 4.21 -5.86
CA LEU A 84 -1.01 3.09 -6.17
C LEU A 84 -0.36 2.16 -7.22
N PRO A 85 -0.01 0.91 -6.87
CA PRO A 85 0.48 -0.04 -7.85
C PRO A 85 -0.68 -0.53 -8.73
N ASP A 86 -0.37 -0.79 -10.00
CA ASP A 86 -1.24 -1.62 -10.84
C ASP A 86 -0.81 -3.10 -10.77
N ALA A 87 -1.51 -3.97 -11.50
CA ALA A 87 -1.21 -5.40 -11.52
C ALA A 87 0.22 -5.74 -11.99
N SER A 88 0.79 -4.93 -12.89
CA SER A 88 2.15 -5.14 -13.38
C SER A 88 3.19 -4.75 -12.33
N HIS A 89 2.97 -3.64 -11.62
CA HIS A 89 3.80 -3.23 -10.49
C HIS A 89 3.74 -4.25 -9.36
N LEU A 90 2.55 -4.77 -9.01
CA LEU A 90 2.39 -5.83 -8.00
C LEU A 90 3.16 -7.11 -8.37
N SER A 91 3.17 -7.47 -9.66
CA SER A 91 3.94 -8.62 -10.14
C SER A 91 5.45 -8.41 -9.98
N LEU A 92 5.96 -7.22 -10.34
CA LEU A 92 7.37 -6.86 -10.15
C LEU A 92 7.78 -6.80 -8.67
N LEU A 93 6.89 -6.32 -7.81
CA LEU A 93 7.11 -6.29 -6.37
C LEU A 93 7.18 -7.73 -5.81
N LYS A 94 6.32 -8.64 -6.27
CA LYS A 94 6.39 -10.06 -5.94
C LYS A 94 7.72 -10.68 -6.38
N GLU A 95 8.18 -10.39 -7.60
CA GLU A 95 9.49 -10.85 -8.10
C GLU A 95 10.66 -10.31 -7.25
N LYS A 96 10.53 -9.10 -6.69
CA LYS A 96 11.50 -8.51 -5.75
C LYS A 96 11.41 -9.09 -4.32
N GLY A 97 10.46 -9.99 -4.09
CA GLY A 97 10.26 -10.70 -2.84
C GLY A 97 9.27 -10.04 -1.88
N VAL A 98 8.46 -9.06 -2.32
CA VAL A 98 7.34 -8.57 -1.52
C VAL A 98 6.39 -9.73 -1.26
N THR A 99 6.02 -9.92 0.01
CA THR A 99 5.06 -10.94 0.45
C THR A 99 3.75 -10.34 0.90
N HIS A 100 3.76 -9.11 1.42
CA HIS A 100 2.61 -8.44 1.99
C HIS A 100 2.35 -7.07 1.33
N VAL A 101 1.08 -6.73 1.14
CA VAL A 101 0.61 -5.43 0.66
C VAL A 101 -0.33 -4.82 1.69
N VAL A 102 0.05 -3.65 2.20
CA VAL A 102 -0.75 -2.81 3.08
C VAL A 102 -1.29 -1.62 2.30
N ASP A 103 -2.61 -1.59 2.14
CA ASP A 103 -3.32 -0.56 1.39
C ASP A 103 -3.98 0.43 2.35
N LEU A 104 -3.61 1.71 2.23
CA LEU A 104 -4.12 2.77 3.09
C LEU A 104 -5.34 3.51 2.51
N ILE A 105 -5.86 3.08 1.35
CA ILE A 105 -6.97 3.75 0.65
C ILE A 105 -8.32 3.22 1.18
N PRO A 106 -9.26 4.11 1.56
CA PRO A 106 -10.62 3.71 1.92
C PRO A 106 -11.47 3.37 0.67
N GLY A 107 -12.55 2.60 0.88
CA GLY A 107 -13.54 2.30 -0.16
C GLY A 107 -13.42 0.87 -0.71
N ASP A 108 -14.00 0.64 -1.91
CA ASP A 108 -13.97 -0.68 -2.54
C ASP A 108 -12.59 -1.02 -3.08
N ARG A 109 -11.98 -2.08 -2.52
CA ARG A 109 -10.65 -2.59 -2.88
C ARG A 109 -10.70 -3.97 -3.55
N THR A 110 -11.87 -4.44 -3.99
CA THR A 110 -12.08 -5.79 -4.52
C THR A 110 -11.10 -6.14 -5.65
N SER A 111 -10.86 -5.22 -6.59
CA SER A 111 -9.94 -5.47 -7.71
C SER A 111 -8.51 -5.76 -7.25
N GLU A 112 -8.03 -5.02 -6.25
CA GLU A 112 -6.66 -5.16 -5.74
C GLU A 112 -6.53 -6.40 -4.86
N ILE A 113 -7.53 -6.71 -4.03
CA ILE A 113 -7.63 -7.96 -3.28
C ILE A 113 -7.55 -9.18 -4.22
N LEU A 114 -8.29 -9.16 -5.33
CA LEU A 114 -8.27 -10.26 -6.30
C LEU A 114 -6.91 -10.36 -7.02
N THR A 115 -6.27 -9.22 -7.31
CA THR A 115 -4.97 -9.19 -7.99
C THR A 115 -3.85 -9.71 -7.08
N THR A 116 -3.79 -9.24 -5.84
CA THR A 116 -2.82 -9.70 -4.83
C THR A 116 -3.00 -11.18 -4.51
N SER A 117 -4.24 -11.64 -4.35
CA SER A 117 -4.55 -13.06 -4.15
C SER A 117 -4.04 -13.95 -5.30
N LYS A 118 -4.23 -13.53 -6.57
CA LYS A 118 -3.72 -14.26 -7.74
C LYS A 118 -2.19 -14.35 -7.78
N LEU A 119 -1.49 -13.37 -7.22
CA LEU A 119 -0.03 -13.32 -7.14
C LEU A 119 0.53 -14.01 -5.89
N GLY A 120 -0.33 -14.52 -5.00
CA GLY A 120 0.09 -15.06 -3.70
C GLY A 120 0.75 -13.98 -2.83
N LEU A 121 0.19 -12.77 -2.83
CA LEU A 121 0.52 -11.69 -1.93
C LEU A 121 -0.56 -11.62 -0.85
N ASP A 122 -0.14 -11.50 0.41
CA ASP A 122 -1.04 -11.26 1.52
C ASP A 122 -1.47 -9.79 1.52
N TYR A 123 -2.79 -9.55 1.61
CA TYR A 123 -3.36 -8.21 1.51
C TYR A 123 -3.99 -7.79 2.83
N PHE A 124 -3.69 -6.57 3.26
CA PHE A 124 -4.25 -5.96 4.46
C PHE A 124 -4.66 -4.51 4.16
N ASN A 125 -5.90 -4.14 4.47
CA ASN A 125 -6.37 -2.77 4.28
C ASN A 125 -6.50 -2.05 5.62
N VAL A 126 -5.94 -0.86 5.69
CA VAL A 126 -6.16 0.11 6.78
C VAL A 126 -6.77 1.34 6.15
N PRO A 127 -8.10 1.49 6.12
CA PRO A 127 -8.73 2.62 5.43
C PRO A 127 -8.47 3.92 6.18
N VAL A 128 -7.62 4.79 5.63
CA VAL A 128 -7.26 6.08 6.25
C VAL A 128 -7.89 7.22 5.46
N ASP A 129 -8.82 7.93 6.09
CA ASP A 129 -9.37 9.17 5.53
C ASP A 129 -8.25 10.21 5.37
N TRP A 130 -8.24 10.93 4.24
CA TRP A 130 -7.22 11.94 3.97
C TRP A 130 -7.35 13.15 4.91
N GLU A 131 -8.60 13.57 5.16
CA GLU A 131 -8.91 14.76 5.95
C GLU A 131 -8.96 14.47 7.46
N GLY A 132 -8.95 13.19 7.84
CA GLY A 132 -9.06 12.76 9.24
C GLY A 132 -8.32 11.46 9.54
N PRO A 133 -6.98 11.41 9.37
CA PRO A 133 -6.20 10.27 9.84
C PRO A 133 -6.28 10.17 11.37
N THR A 134 -6.38 8.96 11.91
CA THR A 134 -6.56 8.73 13.36
C THR A 134 -5.44 7.89 13.96
N LEU A 135 -5.18 8.08 15.26
CA LEU A 135 -4.29 7.20 16.02
C LEU A 135 -4.66 5.72 15.86
N ALA A 136 -5.96 5.40 15.86
CA ALA A 136 -6.44 4.02 15.67
C ALA A 136 -6.02 3.42 14.31
N ASN A 137 -6.00 4.22 13.24
CA ASN A 137 -5.47 3.77 11.95
C ASN A 137 -4.00 3.36 12.08
N PHE A 138 -3.19 4.20 12.73
CA PHE A 138 -1.77 3.92 12.92
C PHE A 138 -1.54 2.70 13.81
N LEU A 139 -2.29 2.55 14.90
CA LEU A 139 -2.16 1.39 15.78
C LEU A 139 -2.51 0.08 15.06
N ASN A 140 -3.53 0.09 14.19
CA ASN A 140 -3.88 -1.08 13.38
C ASN A 140 -2.77 -1.42 12.37
N TYR A 141 -2.20 -0.40 11.72
CA TYR A 141 -1.03 -0.56 10.85
C TYR A 141 0.18 -1.14 11.60
N ALA A 142 0.55 -0.54 12.74
CA ALA A 142 1.69 -0.97 13.52
C ALA A 142 1.52 -2.40 14.05
N ALA A 143 0.31 -2.77 14.48
CA ALA A 143 0.00 -4.13 14.91
C ALA A 143 0.23 -5.15 13.79
N PHE A 144 -0.22 -4.87 12.56
CA PHE A 144 0.06 -5.71 11.40
C PHE A 144 1.56 -5.79 11.10
N MET A 145 2.26 -4.66 11.07
CA MET A 145 3.71 -4.63 10.80
C MET A 145 4.51 -5.43 11.83
N GLN A 146 4.04 -5.52 13.07
CA GLN A 146 4.66 -6.32 14.14
C GLN A 146 4.43 -7.83 14.01
N THR A 147 3.47 -8.29 13.19
CA THR A 147 3.27 -9.73 12.93
C THR A 147 4.17 -10.28 11.82
N VAL A 148 4.83 -9.41 11.07
CA VAL A 148 5.65 -9.75 9.90
C VAL A 148 6.99 -10.35 10.34
N ASP A 149 7.40 -11.48 9.74
CA ASP A 149 8.74 -12.03 9.96
C ASP A 149 9.75 -11.26 9.10
N ILE A 150 10.44 -10.29 9.70
CA ILE A 150 11.37 -9.40 9.00
C ILE A 150 12.54 -10.09 8.28
N LYS A 151 12.77 -11.39 8.51
CA LYS A 151 13.82 -12.16 7.83
C LYS A 151 13.34 -12.79 6.51
N GLU A 152 12.07 -13.17 6.46
CA GLU A 152 11.49 -13.91 5.34
C GLU A 152 10.54 -13.04 4.52
N ASP A 153 9.92 -12.05 5.16
CA ASP A 153 8.86 -11.24 4.60
C ASP A 153 9.28 -9.82 4.25
N LYS A 154 8.53 -9.24 3.31
CA LYS A 154 8.68 -7.86 2.86
C LYS A 154 7.31 -7.25 2.64
N VAL A 155 7.13 -6.01 3.11
CA VAL A 155 5.85 -5.31 3.10
C VAL A 155 5.91 -4.09 2.20
N LEU A 156 4.97 -3.99 1.27
CA LEU A 156 4.65 -2.74 0.59
C LEU A 156 3.54 -2.02 1.36
N THR A 157 3.80 -0.82 1.86
CA THR A 157 2.75 0.10 2.34
C THR A 157 2.44 1.13 1.27
N HIS A 158 1.23 1.13 0.72
CA HIS A 158 0.90 2.06 -0.37
C HIS A 158 -0.37 2.85 -0.13
N CYS A 159 -0.49 3.95 -0.86
CA CYS A 159 -1.74 4.69 -1.01
C CYS A 159 -1.87 5.19 -2.45
N LYS A 160 -2.41 6.39 -2.68
CA LYS A 160 -2.51 6.95 -4.04
C LYS A 160 -1.18 7.54 -4.53
N LEU A 161 -0.56 8.40 -3.72
CA LEU A 161 0.65 9.18 -4.05
C LEU A 161 1.83 8.91 -3.11
N ASN A 162 1.73 7.88 -2.26
CA ASN A 162 2.63 7.59 -1.15
C ASN A 162 2.64 8.62 0.00
N TRP A 163 1.72 9.59 0.06
CA TRP A 163 1.71 10.56 1.17
C TRP A 163 1.35 9.90 2.51
N ARG A 164 0.24 9.15 2.54
CA ARG A 164 -0.13 8.32 3.70
C ARG A 164 0.94 7.28 4.03
N GLY A 165 1.48 6.62 3.00
CA GLY A 165 2.45 5.54 3.15
C GLY A 165 3.77 6.03 3.74
N ALA A 166 4.28 7.16 3.25
CA ALA A 166 5.47 7.81 3.79
C ALA A 166 5.28 8.25 5.26
N ALA A 167 4.11 8.83 5.61
CA ALA A 167 3.82 9.22 6.98
C ALA A 167 3.74 8.01 7.93
N PHE A 168 3.06 6.94 7.54
CA PHE A 168 2.92 5.71 8.33
C PHE A 168 4.26 5.00 8.50
N THR A 169 5.06 4.90 7.43
CA THR A 169 6.41 4.33 7.47
C THR A 169 7.33 5.14 8.37
N TYR A 170 7.32 6.48 8.27
CA TYR A 170 8.08 7.36 9.16
C TYR A 170 7.73 7.12 10.63
N LEU A 171 6.43 7.14 10.96
CA LEU A 171 5.96 6.96 12.34
C LEU A 171 6.33 5.59 12.89
N TYR A 172 6.26 4.53 12.09
CA TYR A 172 6.63 3.18 12.52
C TYR A 172 8.12 3.08 12.82
N ARG A 173 8.96 3.65 11.97
CA ARG A 173 10.42 3.63 12.15
C ARG A 173 10.84 4.31 13.44
N ILE A 174 10.32 5.49 13.74
CA ILE A 174 10.77 6.25 14.93
C ILE A 174 10.14 5.72 16.23
N ASN A 175 8.87 5.31 16.19
CA ASN A 175 8.13 4.97 17.41
C ASN A 175 8.22 3.48 17.77
N VAL A 176 8.20 2.60 16.77
CA VAL A 176 8.18 1.14 16.96
C VAL A 176 9.58 0.55 16.83
N LEU A 177 10.31 0.91 15.76
CA LEU A 177 11.67 0.41 15.57
C LEU A 177 12.72 1.19 16.38
N GLY A 178 12.38 2.40 16.84
CA GLY A 178 13.30 3.27 17.57
C GLY A 178 14.45 3.79 16.70
N GLU A 179 14.23 3.90 15.39
CA GLU A 179 15.19 4.49 14.46
C GLU A 179 15.39 5.99 14.72
N ASN A 180 16.50 6.52 14.22
CA ASN A 180 16.79 7.94 14.27
C ASN A 180 15.74 8.74 13.46
N GLU A 181 15.18 9.77 14.08
CA GLU A 181 14.11 10.57 13.49
C GLU A 181 14.53 11.29 12.21
N GLN A 182 15.73 11.87 12.17
CA GLN A 182 16.23 12.63 11.01
C GLN A 182 16.44 11.72 9.79
N ALA A 183 16.84 10.47 10.03
CA ALA A 183 16.96 9.47 8.96
C ALA A 183 15.57 9.13 8.37
N ALA A 184 14.56 8.93 9.20
CA ALA A 184 13.20 8.68 8.75
C ALA A 184 12.58 9.92 8.07
N GLN A 185 12.86 11.12 8.60
CA GLN A 185 12.38 12.39 8.08
C GLN A 185 12.85 12.61 6.64
N LYS A 186 14.09 12.27 6.31
CA LYS A 186 14.63 12.43 4.95
C LYS A 186 13.77 11.68 3.93
N ASP A 187 13.36 10.45 4.22
CA ASP A 187 12.55 9.65 3.32
C ASP A 187 11.13 10.21 3.20
N LEU A 188 10.54 10.67 4.30
CA LEU A 188 9.25 11.34 4.32
C LEU A 188 9.26 12.60 3.42
N MET A 189 10.23 13.48 3.65
CA MET A 189 10.35 14.76 2.96
C MET A 189 10.73 14.61 1.48
N ALA A 190 11.36 13.50 1.10
CA ALA A 190 11.59 13.17 -0.30
C ALA A 190 10.29 12.84 -1.06
N ILE A 191 9.22 12.48 -0.35
CA ILE A 191 7.90 12.23 -0.94
C ILE A 191 7.03 13.48 -0.88
N TRP A 192 6.92 14.09 0.31
CA TRP A 192 6.10 15.27 0.53
C TRP A 192 6.38 15.91 1.89
N HIS A 193 5.99 17.19 2.03
CA HIS A 193 6.01 17.90 3.29
C HIS A 193 4.62 17.80 3.93
N PRO A 194 4.46 17.16 5.11
CA PRO A 194 3.15 17.01 5.75
C PRO A 194 2.44 18.34 5.98
N ASN A 195 1.18 18.43 5.55
CA ASN A 195 0.32 19.59 5.81
C ASN A 195 -0.12 19.64 7.30
N PRO A 196 -0.80 20.71 7.75
CA PRO A 196 -1.20 20.84 9.16
C PRO A 196 -2.02 19.67 9.70
N THR A 197 -2.93 19.09 8.90
CA THR A 197 -3.76 17.94 9.30
C THR A 197 -2.88 16.72 9.61
N TRP A 198 -1.99 16.36 8.70
CA TRP A 198 -1.11 15.20 8.88
C TRP A 198 -0.04 15.44 9.93
N PHE A 199 0.48 16.66 10.03
CA PHE A 199 1.41 17.05 11.09
C PHE A 199 0.79 16.88 12.49
N ALA A 200 -0.46 17.30 12.67
CA ALA A 200 -1.18 17.14 13.93
C ALA A 200 -1.38 15.65 14.28
N PHE A 201 -1.84 14.84 13.32
CA PHE A 201 -1.96 13.39 13.49
C PHE A 201 -0.62 12.72 13.83
N MET A 202 0.46 13.09 13.17
CA MET A 202 1.79 12.53 13.43
C MET A 202 2.27 12.87 14.85
N ASN A 203 2.02 14.09 15.34
CA ASN A 203 2.30 14.47 16.72
C ASN A 203 1.46 13.68 17.72
N GLU A 204 0.18 13.42 17.43
CA GLU A 204 -0.69 12.59 18.27
C GLU A 204 -0.11 11.18 18.44
N VAL A 205 0.35 10.56 17.34
CA VAL A 205 1.00 9.24 17.38
C VAL A 205 2.29 9.28 18.19
N ILE A 206 3.15 10.28 17.98
CA ILE A 206 4.41 10.40 18.72
C ILE A 206 4.15 10.60 20.22
N ALA A 207 3.19 11.45 20.59
CA ALA A 207 2.82 11.68 21.98
C ALA A 207 2.34 10.39 22.65
N HIS A 208 1.52 9.60 21.97
CA HIS A 208 1.07 8.29 22.46
C HIS A 208 2.24 7.34 22.76
N TYR A 209 3.20 7.21 21.82
CA TYR A 209 4.34 6.31 22.03
C TYR A 209 5.36 6.85 23.04
N ASN A 210 5.50 8.16 23.17
CA ASN A 210 6.31 8.78 24.21
C ASN A 210 5.76 8.46 25.61
N GLU A 211 4.43 8.59 25.80
CA GLU A 211 3.76 8.23 27.05
C GLU A 211 3.94 6.73 27.37
N LEU A 212 3.72 5.86 26.38
CA LEU A 212 3.84 4.41 26.57
C LEU A 212 5.27 3.95 26.89
N ASN A 213 6.27 4.56 26.26
CA ASN A 213 7.66 4.09 26.35
C ASN A 213 8.55 4.92 27.29
N GLY A 214 8.02 6.00 27.89
CA GLY A 214 8.83 6.96 28.65
C GLY A 214 9.93 7.61 27.82
N LYS A 215 9.62 7.94 26.55
CA LYS A 215 10.55 8.57 25.60
C LYS A 215 10.15 10.02 25.33
N GLU A 216 11.06 10.78 24.72
CA GLU A 216 10.85 12.16 24.29
C GLU A 216 11.27 12.32 22.81
N VAL A 217 10.68 11.52 21.93
CA VAL A 217 10.84 11.69 20.47
C VAL A 217 9.99 12.88 20.03
N ALA A 218 10.49 13.69 19.10
CA ALA A 218 9.75 14.79 18.48
C ALA A 218 10.13 14.92 17.01
N MET A 219 9.20 15.42 16.19
CA MET A 219 9.50 15.76 14.80
C MET A 219 10.46 16.95 14.77
N SER A 220 11.46 16.89 13.90
CA SER A 220 12.44 17.99 13.73
C SER A 220 12.06 18.96 12.60
N PHE A 221 10.78 19.01 12.24
CA PHE A 221 10.22 19.88 11.22
C PHE A 221 8.87 20.45 11.66
N GLU A 222 8.43 21.49 10.98
CA GLU A 222 7.11 22.10 11.14
C GLU A 222 6.17 21.63 10.02
N ALA A 223 4.86 21.83 10.18
CA ALA A 223 3.90 21.61 9.10
C ALA A 223 4.21 22.46 7.86
N ALA A 224 3.86 21.94 6.67
CA ALA A 224 3.89 22.73 5.44
C ALA A 224 2.96 23.94 5.57
N ALA A 225 3.36 25.07 4.97
CA ALA A 225 2.52 26.25 4.92
C ALA A 225 1.18 25.92 4.23
N PRO A 226 0.05 26.49 4.68
CA PRO A 226 -1.21 26.37 3.95
C PRO A 226 -0.99 26.85 2.50
N GLU A 227 -1.43 26.06 1.53
CA GLU A 227 -1.43 26.54 0.14
C GLU A 227 -2.37 27.74 0.05
N ASN A 228 -1.83 28.91 -0.31
CA ASN A 228 -2.64 30.09 -0.59
C ASN A 228 -3.38 29.83 -1.91
N HIS A 229 -4.65 29.44 -1.83
CA HIS A 229 -5.55 29.34 -2.99
C HIS A 229 -6.21 30.69 -3.26
#